data_AF-A0A1X7K618-F1
#
_entry.id   AF-A0A1X7K618-F1
#
_cell.length_a   1.000
_cell.length_b   1.000
_cell.length_c   1.000
_cell.angle_alpha   90.00
_cell.angle_beta   90.00
_cell.angle_gamma   90.00
#
_symmetry.space_group_name_H-M   'P 1'
#
loop_
_entity.id
_entity.type
_entity.pdbx_description
1 polymer ?
#
loop_
_entity_poly.entity_id
_entity_poly.type
_entity_poly.pdbx_seq_one_letter_code
_entity_poly.pdbx_strand_id
1 'polypeptide(L)'
;MRKIRLLLALLLVSSILIGQTKEFSKDYFLQKSKKQKTTAWILLGGGTAMAVGGFAKFDSSWDSGSASSTDIAGIIGTVGFLTGLASIPYFISACKNKKTAMSITFDYIPIYFSSDNLAATQSYPTMSLKIKL
;
A
#
# COMPACT_ATOMS: atom_id res chain seq x y z
N MET A 1 -43.60 -14.48 6.01
CA MET A 1 -43.30 -13.49 4.94
C MET A 1 -42.19 -12.49 5.28
N ARG A 2 -42.07 -11.98 6.52
CA ARG A 2 -41.02 -11.01 6.90
C ARG A 2 -39.57 -11.52 6.71
N LYS A 3 -39.32 -12.80 7.03
CA LYS A 3 -37.99 -13.43 6.91
C LYS A 3 -37.49 -13.53 5.46
N ILE A 4 -38.40 -13.74 4.50
CA ILE A 4 -38.09 -13.80 3.06
C ILE A 4 -37.72 -12.43 2.53
N ARG A 5 -38.41 -11.36 2.97
CA ARG A 5 -38.06 -9.98 2.58
C ARG A 5 -36.68 -9.57 3.11
N LEU A 6 -36.31 -10.03 4.31
CA LEU A 6 -34.97 -9.79 4.87
C LEU A 6 -33.86 -10.52 4.11
N LEU A 7 -34.09 -11.79 3.72
CA LEU A 7 -33.15 -12.54 2.88
C LEU A 7 -32.99 -11.89 1.49
N LEU A 8 -34.07 -11.40 0.90
CA LEU A 8 -34.03 -10.71 -0.39
C LEU A 8 -33.27 -9.38 -0.33
N ALA A 9 -33.45 -8.61 0.75
CA ALA A 9 -32.72 -7.37 0.98
C ALA A 9 -31.22 -7.62 1.19
N LEU A 10 -30.85 -8.68 1.91
CA LEU A 10 -29.44 -9.06 2.12
C LEU A 10 -28.75 -9.44 0.80
N LEU A 11 -29.47 -10.15 -0.09
CA LEU A 11 -28.96 -10.57 -1.40
C LEU A 11 -28.85 -9.41 -2.40
N LEU A 12 -29.71 -8.39 -2.27
CA LEU A 12 -29.61 -7.16 -3.07
C LEU A 12 -28.46 -6.26 -2.59
N VAL A 13 -28.13 -6.26 -1.30
CA VAL A 13 -27.00 -5.48 -0.76
C VAL A 13 -25.66 -6.10 -1.15
N SER A 14 -25.57 -7.43 -1.26
CA SER A 14 -24.33 -8.11 -1.63
C SER A 14 -23.92 -7.90 -3.08
N SER A 15 -24.87 -7.72 -4.02
CA SER A 15 -24.57 -7.47 -5.44
C SER A 15 -24.02 -6.07 -5.72
N ILE A 16 -24.39 -5.06 -4.90
CA ILE A 16 -23.88 -3.68 -5.02
C ILE A 16 -22.38 -3.61 -4.69
N LEU A 17 -21.89 -4.50 -3.82
CA LEU A 17 -20.46 -4.58 -3.45
C LEU A 17 -19.60 -5.20 -4.55
N ILE A 18 -20.18 -6.05 -5.41
CA ILE A 18 -19.47 -6.79 -6.46
C ILE A 18 -19.35 -5.96 -7.76
N GLY A 19 -20.19 -4.94 -7.95
CA GLY A 19 -20.23 -4.10 -9.15
C GLY A 19 -19.24 -2.93 -9.22
N GLN A 20 -18.47 -2.65 -8.16
CA GLN A 20 -17.40 -1.66 -8.20
C GLN A 20 -16.08 -2.32 -8.61
N THR A 21 -15.97 -2.74 -9.87
CA THR A 21 -14.66 -2.94 -10.50
C THR A 21 -13.98 -1.57 -10.56
N LYS A 22 -13.29 -1.20 -9.48
CA LYS A 22 -12.33 -0.10 -9.51
C LYS A 22 -11.34 -0.45 -10.62
N GLU A 23 -11.47 0.23 -11.75
CA GLU A 23 -10.52 0.10 -12.84
C GLU A 23 -9.17 0.57 -12.30
N PHE A 24 -8.31 -0.39 -11.95
CA PHE A 24 -7.06 -0.10 -11.29
C PHE A 24 -6.06 0.41 -12.32
N SER A 25 -6.16 1.71 -12.62
CA SER A 25 -5.25 2.39 -13.53
C SER A 25 -3.82 2.42 -12.97
N LYS A 26 -2.84 2.48 -13.87
CA LYS A 26 -1.42 2.71 -13.54
C LYS A 26 -1.24 3.86 -12.55
N ASP A 27 -1.94 4.96 -12.77
CA ASP A 27 -1.83 6.17 -11.94
C ASP A 27 -2.29 5.91 -10.50
N TYR A 28 -3.29 5.04 -10.33
CA TYR A 28 -3.74 4.62 -9.01
C TYR A 28 -2.63 3.87 -8.25
N PHE A 29 -1.98 2.89 -8.88
CA PHE A 29 -0.88 2.14 -8.24
C PHE A 29 0.37 3.00 -8.01
N LEU A 30 0.69 3.92 -8.93
CA LEU A 30 1.78 4.88 -8.74
C LEU A 30 1.51 5.83 -7.57
N GLN A 31 0.30 6.38 -7.50
CA GLN A 31 -0.07 7.28 -6.40
C GLN A 31 -0.08 6.52 -5.06
N LYS A 32 -0.59 5.29 -5.04
CA LYS A 32 -0.59 4.43 -3.85
C LYS A 32 0.84 4.11 -3.39
N SER A 33 1.74 3.76 -4.31
CA SER A 33 3.15 3.53 -4.01
C SER A 33 3.82 4.76 -3.39
N LYS A 34 3.61 5.95 -3.98
CA LYS A 34 4.16 7.22 -3.47
C LYS A 34 3.67 7.50 -2.04
N LYS A 35 2.37 7.43 -1.80
CA LYS A 35 1.78 7.66 -0.47
C LYS A 35 2.37 6.71 0.58
N GLN A 36 2.42 5.41 0.28
CA GLN A 36 2.97 4.42 1.20
C GLN A 36 4.46 4.63 1.46
N LYS A 37 5.25 5.02 0.45
CA LYS A 37 6.66 5.34 0.63
C LYS A 37 6.85 6.57 1.52
N THR A 38 6.04 7.61 1.35
CA THR A 38 6.06 8.80 2.21
C THR A 38 5.69 8.45 3.64
N THR A 39 4.62 7.69 3.86
CA THR A 39 4.24 7.20 5.20
C THR A 39 5.35 6.39 5.84
N ALA A 40 6.01 5.52 5.07
CA ALA A 40 7.13 4.71 5.57
C ALA A 40 8.31 5.58 6.01
N TRP A 41 8.67 6.60 5.24
CA TRP A 41 9.71 7.56 5.63
C TRP A 41 9.35 8.38 6.87
N ILE A 42 8.07 8.75 7.02
CA ILE A 42 7.60 9.45 8.22
C ILE A 42 7.68 8.54 9.44
N LEU A 43 7.23 7.29 9.34
CA LEU A 43 7.31 6.31 10.42
C LEU A 43 8.78 6.00 10.79
N LEU A 44 9.65 5.86 9.79
CA LEU A 44 11.06 5.61 10.00
C LEU A 44 11.72 6.81 10.69
N GLY A 45 11.60 8.02 10.11
CA GLY A 45 12.21 9.23 10.67
C GLY A 45 11.66 9.59 12.04
N GLY A 46 10.33 9.57 12.21
CA GLY A 46 9.68 9.82 13.49
C GLY A 46 9.97 8.76 14.54
N GLY A 47 9.96 7.49 14.15
CA GLY A 47 10.32 6.36 15.02
C GLY A 47 11.77 6.42 15.49
N THR A 48 12.72 6.71 14.58
CA THR A 48 14.13 6.91 14.92
C THR A 48 14.33 8.10 15.86
N ALA A 49 13.67 9.24 15.61
CA ALA A 49 13.76 10.39 16.49
C ALA A 49 13.22 10.10 17.90
N MET A 50 12.07 9.41 18.00
CA MET A 50 11.52 8.94 19.28
C MET A 50 12.41 7.93 19.97
N ALA A 51 13.00 6.98 19.23
CA ALA A 51 13.92 6.00 19.79
C ALA A 51 15.14 6.68 20.40
N VAL A 52 15.85 7.51 19.62
CA VAL A 52 17.05 8.21 20.07
C VAL A 52 16.75 9.15 21.23
N GLY A 53 15.69 9.95 21.14
CA GLY A 53 15.30 10.87 22.22
C GLY A 53 14.85 10.14 23.49
N GLY A 54 14.12 9.04 23.36
CA GLY A 54 13.67 8.21 24.47
C GLY A 54 14.85 7.54 25.18
N PHE A 55 15.77 6.90 24.45
CA PHE A 55 16.94 6.26 25.03
C PHE A 55 17.93 7.27 25.64
N ALA A 56 18.16 8.41 25.01
CA ALA A 56 19.01 9.47 25.58
C ALA A 56 18.43 10.03 26.89
N LYS A 57 17.10 10.25 26.94
CA LYS A 57 16.43 10.70 28.17
C LYS A 57 16.37 9.61 29.24
N PHE A 58 16.30 8.34 28.84
CA PHE A 58 16.34 7.19 29.75
C PHE A 58 17.67 7.15 30.50
N ASP A 59 18.79 7.27 29.78
CA ASP A 59 20.14 7.29 30.36
C ASP A 59 20.31 8.44 31.37
N SER A 60 19.91 9.66 30.97
CA SER A 60 19.96 10.83 31.86
C SER A 60 19.00 10.75 33.06
N SER A 61 17.80 10.19 32.88
CA SER A 61 16.84 10.05 33.99
C SER A 61 17.25 8.95 34.96
N TRP A 62 17.89 7.89 34.47
CA TRP A 62 18.44 6.80 35.28
C TRP A 62 19.52 7.31 36.24
N ASP A 63 20.45 8.12 35.74
CA ASP A 63 21.50 8.75 36.56
C ASP A 63 20.94 9.73 37.60
N SER A 64 19.86 10.44 37.26
CA SER A 64 19.18 11.38 38.17
C SER A 64 18.29 10.74 39.24
N GLY A 65 18.11 9.42 39.23
CA GLY A 65 17.29 8.68 40.21
C GLY A 65 15.77 8.86 40.09
N SER A 66 15.26 9.45 39.00
CA SER A 66 13.83 9.69 38.79
C SER A 66 13.13 8.49 38.13
N ALA A 67 12.65 7.53 38.93
CA ALA A 67 12.04 6.29 38.44
C ALA A 67 10.90 6.51 37.43
N SER A 68 10.01 7.48 37.68
CA SER A 68 8.88 7.77 36.77
C SER A 68 9.32 8.36 35.44
N SER A 69 10.35 9.21 35.43
CA SER A 69 10.88 9.82 34.20
C SER A 69 11.60 8.79 33.34
N THR A 70 12.29 7.85 33.99
CA THR A 70 13.01 6.76 33.35
C THR A 70 12.06 5.77 32.69
N ASP A 71 10.99 5.35 33.36
CA ASP A 71 9.97 4.47 32.77
C ASP A 71 9.33 5.09 31.53
N ILE A 72 8.92 6.37 31.60
CA ILE A 72 8.31 7.08 30.47
C ILE A 72 9.31 7.19 29.31
N ALA A 73 10.58 7.51 29.58
CA ALA A 73 11.61 7.61 28.56
C ALA A 73 11.89 6.26 27.88
N GLY A 74 11.90 5.17 28.65
CA GLY A 74 12.05 3.81 28.14
C GLY A 74 10.88 3.38 27.26
N ILE A 75 9.65 3.72 27.64
CA ILE A 75 8.46 3.47 26.82
C ILE A 75 8.54 4.25 25.50
N ILE A 76 8.91 5.54 25.54
CA ILE A 76 9.05 6.35 24.32
C ILE A 76 10.13 5.77 23.39
N GLY A 77 11.27 5.34 23.96
CA GLY A 77 12.36 4.74 23.19
C GLY A 77 11.96 3.44 22.49
N THR A 78 11.31 2.54 23.24
CA THR A 78 10.84 1.24 22.72
C THR A 78 9.71 1.39 21.70
N VAL A 79 8.74 2.29 21.93
CA VAL A 79 7.67 2.60 20.97
C VAL A 79 8.25 3.22 19.69
N GLY A 80 9.23 4.11 19.82
CA GLY A 80 9.96 4.67 18.68
C GLY A 80 10.63 3.57 17.83
N PHE A 81 11.31 2.62 18.48
CA PHE A 81 11.94 1.50 17.81
C PHE A 81 10.92 0.58 17.09
N LEU A 82 9.83 0.21 17.76
CA LEU A 82 8.76 -0.60 17.18
C LEU A 82 8.08 0.11 16.00
N THR A 83 7.90 1.41 16.08
CA THR A 83 7.34 2.24 15.00
C THR A 83 8.26 2.23 13.77
N GLY A 84 9.58 2.26 13.98
CA GLY A 84 10.57 2.08 12.93
C GLY A 84 10.42 0.72 12.22
N LEU A 85 10.24 -0.37 12.98
CA LEU A 85 10.00 -1.70 12.41
C LEU A 85 8.67 -1.79 11.65
N ALA A 86 7.63 -1.14 12.15
CA ALA A 86 6.33 -1.06 11.46
C ALA A 86 6.41 -0.35 10.10
N SER A 87 7.46 0.43 9.81
CA SER A 87 7.67 1.05 8.50
C SER A 87 8.04 0.05 7.40
N ILE A 88 8.62 -1.11 7.75
CA ILE A 88 9.11 -2.14 6.81
C ILE A 88 7.99 -2.67 5.89
N PRO A 89 6.83 -3.15 6.41
CA PRO A 89 5.74 -3.61 5.54
C PRO A 89 5.19 -2.50 4.63
N TYR A 90 5.28 -1.23 5.04
CA TYR A 90 4.91 -0.09 4.19
C TYR A 90 5.91 0.11 3.04
N PHE A 91 7.22 0.01 3.28
CA PHE A 91 8.23 0.07 2.22
C PHE A 91 8.08 -1.09 1.21
N ILE A 92 7.84 -2.30 1.70
CA ILE A 92 7.62 -3.48 0.86
C ILE A 92 6.36 -3.29 -0.01
N SER A 93 5.26 -2.84 0.60
CA SER A 93 4.00 -2.57 -0.11
C SER A 93 4.15 -1.46 -1.15
N ALA A 94 4.90 -0.41 -0.83
CA ALA A 94 5.18 0.67 -1.77
C ALA A 94 5.97 0.16 -2.98
N CYS A 95 6.97 -0.71 -2.76
CA CYS A 95 7.76 -1.31 -3.83
C CYS A 95 6.91 -2.24 -4.71
N LYS A 96 6.06 -3.07 -4.09
CA LYS A 96 5.12 -3.95 -4.82
C LYS A 96 4.19 -3.15 -5.73
N ASN A 97 3.56 -2.10 -5.20
CA ASN A 97 2.68 -1.24 -5.99
C ASN A 97 3.41 -0.50 -7.13
N LYS A 98 4.68 -0.12 -6.93
CA LYS A 98 5.52 0.44 -8.00
C LYS A 98 5.75 -0.57 -9.12
N LYS A 99 6.08 -1.82 -8.77
CA LYS A 99 6.28 -2.91 -9.74
C LYS A 99 5.00 -3.21 -10.53
N THR A 100 3.84 -3.26 -9.86
CA THR A 100 2.54 -3.43 -10.52
C THR A 100 2.22 -2.29 -11.50
N ALA A 101 2.49 -1.04 -11.12
CA ALA A 101 2.32 0.09 -12.04
C ALA A 101 3.25 0.01 -13.26
N MET A 102 4.46 -0.52 -13.06
CA MET A 102 5.43 -0.71 -14.15
C MET A 102 4.97 -1.84 -15.07
N SER A 103 4.47 -2.96 -14.56
CA SER A 103 3.96 -4.06 -15.41
C SER A 103 2.77 -3.62 -16.26
N ILE A 104 1.85 -2.81 -15.72
CA ILE A 104 0.74 -2.22 -16.49
C ILE A 104 1.25 -1.27 -17.60
N THR A 105 2.44 -0.66 -17.44
CA THR A 105 3.05 0.14 -18.51
C THR A 105 3.58 -0.75 -19.64
N PHE A 106 3.98 -1.98 -19.32
CA PHE A 106 4.47 -2.96 -20.28
C PHE A 106 3.37 -3.88 -20.80
N ASP A 107 2.10 -3.64 -20.46
CA ASP A 107 1.01 -4.53 -20.86
C ASP A 107 0.68 -4.40 -22.35
N TYR A 108 1.13 -5.44 -23.04
CA TYR A 108 0.55 -6.12 -24.19
C TYR A 108 -0.91 -5.73 -24.47
N ILE A 109 -1.09 -4.93 -25.52
CA ILE A 109 -2.40 -4.76 -26.16
C ILE A 109 -2.46 -5.82 -27.25
N PRO A 110 -3.16 -6.96 -27.08
CA PRO A 110 -3.45 -7.83 -28.20
C PRO A 110 -4.38 -7.07 -29.13
N ILE A 111 -3.85 -6.61 -30.25
CA ILE A 111 -4.68 -6.04 -31.30
C ILE A 111 -5.32 -7.24 -32.01
N TYR A 112 -6.62 -7.40 -31.81
CA TYR A 112 -7.41 -8.37 -32.56
C TYR A 112 -7.67 -7.80 -33.95
N PHE A 113 -6.90 -8.26 -34.94
CA PHE A 113 -7.26 -8.01 -36.34
C PHE A 113 -8.43 -8.94 -36.70
N SER A 114 -9.50 -8.37 -37.26
CA SER A 114 -10.57 -9.15 -37.88
C SER A 114 -10.00 -9.93 -39.06
N SER A 115 -9.61 -11.18 -38.81
CA SER A 115 -9.41 -12.17 -39.87
C SER A 115 -10.79 -12.52 -40.44
N ASP A 116 -10.91 -12.61 -41.76
CA ASP A 116 -12.15 -12.97 -42.48
C ASP A 116 -12.73 -14.35 -42.10
N ASN A 117 -12.11 -15.08 -41.16
CA ASN A 117 -12.58 -16.35 -40.63
C ASN A 117 -12.84 -16.29 -39.11
N LEU A 118 -14.11 -16.52 -38.74
CA LEU A 118 -14.67 -16.50 -37.38
C LEU A 118 -14.06 -17.53 -36.39
N ALA A 119 -13.15 -18.39 -36.83
CA ALA A 119 -12.61 -19.51 -36.04
C ALA A 119 -11.12 -19.38 -35.67
N ALA A 120 -10.41 -18.35 -36.14
CA ALA A 120 -8.97 -18.21 -35.89
C ALA A 120 -8.58 -16.77 -35.55
N THR A 121 -8.92 -16.35 -34.32
CA THR A 121 -8.42 -15.10 -33.75
C THR A 121 -6.99 -15.31 -33.25
N GLN A 122 -5.99 -14.91 -34.03
CA GLN A 122 -4.59 -15.06 -33.68
C GLN A 122 -4.07 -13.80 -32.97
N SER A 123 -3.55 -13.98 -31.75
CA SER A 123 -3.06 -12.89 -30.90
C SER A 123 -1.55 -12.70 -31.11
N TYR A 124 -1.12 -11.49 -31.50
CA TYR A 124 0.30 -11.16 -31.69
C TYR A 124 0.80 -10.18 -30.63
N PRO A 125 1.97 -10.43 -30.00
CA PRO A 125 2.60 -9.47 -29.10
C PRO A 125 3.19 -8.29 -29.87
N THR A 126 2.79 -7.08 -29.49
CA THR A 126 3.40 -5.85 -29.98
C THR A 126 3.97 -5.05 -28.81
N MET A 127 5.17 -4.50 -28.98
CA MET A 127 5.75 -3.50 -28.09
C MET A 127 5.59 -2.13 -28.74
N SER A 128 4.79 -1.23 -28.13
CA SER A 128 4.67 0.15 -28.61
C SER A 128 5.56 1.08 -27.77
N LEU A 129 6.47 1.81 -28.42
CA LEU A 129 7.31 2.83 -27.80
C LEU A 129 6.76 4.22 -28.15
N LYS A 130 6.13 4.92 -27.19
CA LYS A 130 5.72 6.32 -27.38
C LYS A 130 6.89 7.25 -27.02
N ILE A 131 7.48 7.87 -28.04
CA ILE A 131 8.42 8.99 -27.89
C ILE A 131 7.60 10.29 -27.93
N LYS A 132 7.72 11.12 -26.89
CA LYS A 132 7.26 12.52 -26.95
C LYS A 132 8.36 13.35 -27.62
N LEU A 133 8.04 14.02 -28.73
CA LEU A 133 8.83 15.16 -29.22
C LEU A 133 8.69 16.34 -28.27
#